data_AF-A0A382KZQ9-F1
#
_entry.id   AF-A0A382KZQ9-F1
#
_cell.length_a   1.000
_cell.length_b   1.000
_cell.length_c   1.000
_cell.angle_alpha   90.00
_cell.angle_beta   90.00
_cell.angle_gamma   90.00
#
_symmetry.space_group_name_H-M   'P 1'
#
loop_
_entity.id
_entity.type
_entity.pdbx_description
1 polymer ?
#
loop_
_entity_poly.entity_id
_entity_poly.type
_entity_poly.pdbx_seq_one_letter_code
_entity_poly.pdbx_strand_id
1 'polypeptide(L)'
;MPDNFVMAVKSAWRGRERGLAIFAGVFLASLVITTVLAYSVGLSQAFLQYSLENDTFDAKVDFADEPGVDAEGRTNDSALWESICDDFVVMDEFSDCGIVYGRQGVRWSGTFLDDRFLIPQPLNVISVTGSTGDWTNVSWDYPEAGDFGPPINQDRIVRFYGDGVWDGELGERHAKQLLYGSWPLSEDAASNRSILLPLRIASQAGVSVNDTIDSLTFTYV
;
A
#
# COMPACT_ATOMS: atom_id res chain seq x y z
N MET A 1 -50.44 7.07 -37.19
CA MET A 1 -48.97 6.96 -37.28
C MET A 1 -48.48 7.99 -38.28
N PRO A 2 -47.42 8.76 -38.01
CA PRO A 2 -47.00 9.85 -38.89
C PRO A 2 -46.55 9.29 -40.24
N ASP A 3 -46.97 9.91 -41.35
CA ASP A 3 -46.64 9.47 -42.71
C ASP A 3 -45.14 9.33 -42.97
N ASN A 4 -44.33 10.11 -42.25
CA ASN A 4 -42.87 10.07 -42.33
C ASN A 4 -42.28 8.73 -41.85
N PHE A 5 -42.85 8.11 -40.80
CA PHE A 5 -42.43 6.79 -40.34
C PHE A 5 -42.79 5.70 -41.36
N VAL A 6 -44.00 5.78 -41.92
CA VAL A 6 -44.49 4.82 -42.92
C VAL A 6 -43.68 4.92 -44.22
N MET A 7 -43.31 6.14 -44.64
CA MET A 7 -42.43 6.35 -45.80
C MET A 7 -41.01 5.86 -45.55
N ALA A 8 -40.44 6.07 -44.36
CA ALA A 8 -39.11 5.58 -43.99
C ALA A 8 -39.04 4.04 -43.96
N VAL A 9 -40.08 3.38 -43.45
CA VAL A 9 -40.16 1.91 -43.46
C VAL A 9 -40.27 1.36 -44.89
N LYS A 10 -41.08 2.00 -45.75
CA LYS A 10 -41.20 1.60 -47.17
C LYS A 10 -39.90 1.82 -47.95
N SER A 11 -39.17 2.90 -47.69
CA SER A 11 -37.88 3.16 -48.35
C SER A 11 -36.78 2.19 -47.89
N ALA A 12 -36.75 1.86 -46.59
CA ALA A 12 -35.85 0.84 -46.03
C ALA A 12 -36.10 -0.55 -46.62
N TRP A 13 -37.36 -0.91 -46.89
CA TRP A 13 -37.73 -2.19 -47.49
C TRP A 13 -37.35 -2.30 -48.98
N ARG A 14 -37.38 -1.17 -49.72
CA ARG A 14 -37.00 -1.13 -51.14
C ARG A 14 -35.50 -1.25 -51.37
N GLY A 15 -34.68 -0.85 -50.39
CA GLY A 15 -33.23 -1.01 -50.36
C GLY A 15 -32.78 -2.14 -49.43
N ARG A 16 -33.45 -3.30 -49.47
CA ARG A 16 -33.29 -4.42 -48.52
C ARG A 16 -31.83 -4.81 -48.22
N GLU A 17 -30.98 -4.86 -49.24
CA GLU A 17 -29.55 -5.18 -49.07
C GLU A 17 -28.77 -4.09 -48.32
N ARG A 18 -29.06 -2.82 -48.61
CA ARG A 18 -28.40 -1.67 -47.96
C ARG A 18 -28.90 -1.47 -46.53
N GLY A 19 -30.19 -1.66 -46.28
CA GLY A 19 -30.77 -1.60 -44.94
C GLY A 19 -30.20 -2.67 -44.01
N LEU A 20 -30.13 -3.93 -44.48
CA LEU A 20 -29.59 -5.04 -43.70
C LEU A 20 -28.10 -4.83 -43.36
N ALA A 21 -27.29 -4.33 -44.31
CA ALA A 21 -25.89 -4.02 -44.07
C ALA A 21 -25.70 -2.93 -42.99
N ILE A 22 -26.54 -1.89 -42.97
CA ILE A 22 -26.49 -0.85 -41.94
C ILE A 22 -26.88 -1.41 -40.57
N PHE A 23 -27.96 -2.21 -40.49
CA PHE A 23 -28.37 -2.85 -39.22
C PHE A 23 -27.30 -3.81 -38.70
N ALA A 24 -26.70 -4.63 -39.57
CA ALA A 24 -25.61 -5.51 -39.18
C ALA A 24 -24.37 -4.72 -38.73
N GLY A 25 -24.02 -3.63 -39.41
CA GLY A 25 -22.90 -2.76 -39.03
C GLY A 25 -23.10 -2.11 -37.67
N VAL A 26 -24.29 -1.54 -37.40
CA VAL A 26 -24.61 -0.94 -36.10
C VAL A 26 -24.70 -2.00 -35.00
N PHE A 27 -25.28 -3.16 -35.30
CA PHE A 27 -25.36 -4.28 -34.35
C PHE A 27 -23.98 -4.80 -33.97
N LEU A 28 -23.09 -5.02 -34.95
CA LEU A 28 -21.72 -5.43 -34.69
C LEU A 28 -20.93 -4.35 -33.95
N ALA A 29 -21.08 -3.07 -34.30
CA ALA A 29 -20.43 -1.98 -33.59
C ALA A 29 -20.89 -1.90 -32.12
N SER A 30 -22.20 -2.01 -31.87
CA SER A 30 -22.75 -2.02 -30.51
C SER A 30 -22.27 -3.25 -29.71
N LEU A 31 -22.24 -4.42 -30.34
CA LEU A 31 -21.73 -5.64 -29.73
C LEU A 31 -20.25 -5.51 -29.36
N VAL A 32 -19.42 -4.97 -30.25
CA VAL A 32 -17.98 -4.76 -29.98
C VAL A 32 -17.76 -3.72 -28.88
N ILE A 33 -18.50 -2.62 -28.89
CA ILE A 33 -18.38 -1.60 -27.82
C ILE A 33 -18.77 -2.21 -26.47
N THR A 34 -19.87 -2.96 -26.41
CA THR A 34 -20.32 -3.58 -25.16
C THR A 34 -19.38 -4.67 -24.67
N THR A 35 -18.79 -5.49 -25.56
CA THR A 35 -17.81 -6.51 -25.15
C THR A 35 -16.51 -5.89 -24.66
N VAL A 36 -16.00 -4.85 -25.32
CA VAL A 36 -14.79 -4.14 -24.86
C VAL A 36 -15.05 -3.45 -23.52
N LEU A 37 -16.19 -2.79 -23.34
CA LEU A 37 -16.54 -2.17 -22.06
C LEU A 37 -16.68 -3.20 -20.94
N ALA A 38 -17.37 -4.31 -21.21
CA ALA A 38 -17.52 -5.40 -20.23
C ALA A 38 -16.16 -6.00 -19.84
N TYR A 39 -15.28 -6.22 -20.81
CA TYR A 39 -13.94 -6.73 -20.56
C TYR A 39 -13.08 -5.75 -19.77
N SER A 40 -13.09 -4.47 -20.14
CA SER A 40 -12.34 -3.42 -19.44
C SER A 40 -12.80 -3.25 -17.99
N VAL A 41 -14.11 -3.29 -17.73
CA VAL A 41 -14.64 -3.21 -16.36
C VAL A 41 -14.28 -4.47 -15.57
N GLY A 42 -14.39 -5.66 -16.17
CA GLY A 42 -14.02 -6.92 -15.53
C GLY A 42 -12.54 -6.96 -15.13
N LEU A 43 -11.65 -6.51 -16.01
CA LEU A 43 -10.22 -6.38 -15.70
C LEU A 43 -9.96 -5.34 -14.61
N SER A 44 -10.63 -4.19 -14.66
CA SER A 44 -10.44 -3.13 -13.65
C SER A 44 -10.90 -3.61 -12.26
N GLN A 45 -12.02 -4.33 -12.19
CA GLN A 45 -12.50 -4.93 -10.94
C GLN A 45 -11.55 -6.02 -10.43
N ALA A 46 -11.08 -6.92 -11.31
CA ALA A 46 -10.12 -7.94 -10.93
C ALA A 46 -8.78 -7.34 -10.46
N PHE A 47 -8.32 -6.26 -11.09
CA PHE A 47 -7.12 -5.54 -10.67
C PHE A 47 -7.29 -4.89 -9.29
N LEU A 48 -8.42 -4.23 -9.04
CA LEU A 48 -8.70 -3.63 -7.73
C LEU A 48 -8.80 -4.70 -6.64
N GLN A 49 -9.48 -5.81 -6.91
CA GLN A 49 -9.57 -6.92 -5.96
C GLN A 49 -8.19 -7.50 -5.67
N TYR A 50 -7.38 -7.76 -6.70
CA TYR A 50 -6.01 -8.24 -6.51
C TYR A 50 -5.15 -7.23 -5.74
N SER A 51 -5.33 -5.94 -6.00
CA SER A 51 -4.63 -4.88 -5.27
C SER A 51 -5.00 -4.84 -3.80
N LEU A 52 -6.27 -5.09 -3.45
CA LEU A 52 -6.74 -5.14 -2.05
C LEU A 52 -6.32 -6.44 -1.37
N GLU A 53 -6.41 -7.58 -2.04
CA GLU A 53 -5.94 -8.87 -1.53
C GLU A 53 -4.42 -8.88 -1.26
N ASN A 54 -3.67 -8.09 -2.03
CA ASN A 54 -2.24 -7.92 -1.84
C ASN A 54 -1.89 -6.80 -0.87
N ASP A 55 -2.86 -6.03 -0.38
CA ASP A 55 -2.60 -5.07 0.70
C ASP A 55 -2.54 -5.80 2.05
N THR A 56 -1.59 -5.39 2.86
CA THR A 56 -1.37 -6.00 4.20
C THR A 56 -2.17 -5.30 5.28
N PHE A 57 -2.56 -4.04 5.05
CA PHE A 57 -3.31 -3.24 6.01
C PHE A 57 -4.62 -2.78 5.40
N ASP A 58 -5.74 -3.14 6.03
CA ASP A 58 -7.08 -2.73 5.57
C ASP A 58 -7.43 -1.30 6.03
N ALA A 59 -6.95 -0.91 7.22
CA ALA A 59 -7.18 0.39 7.82
C ALA A 59 -5.92 0.91 8.51
N LYS A 60 -5.78 2.24 8.56
CA LYS A 60 -4.69 2.91 9.24
C LYS A 60 -5.24 4.01 10.14
N VAL A 61 -4.86 3.97 11.42
CA VAL A 61 -5.15 5.02 12.39
C VAL A 61 -3.83 5.73 12.70
N ASP A 62 -3.81 7.04 12.54
CA ASP A 62 -2.65 7.88 12.83
C ASP A 62 -2.96 8.82 13.98
N PHE A 63 -1.99 9.07 14.86
CA PHE A 63 -2.13 10.05 15.93
C PHE A 63 -2.44 11.46 15.38
N ALA A 64 -3.26 12.18 16.14
CA ALA A 64 -3.47 13.61 15.96
C ALA A 64 -2.24 14.39 16.45
N ASP A 65 -2.30 15.73 16.33
CA ASP A 65 -1.21 16.61 16.74
C ASP A 65 -0.80 16.41 18.20
N GLU A 66 0.48 16.70 18.46
CA GLU A 66 1.03 16.62 19.81
C GLU A 66 0.16 17.44 20.76
N PRO A 67 -0.40 16.79 21.79
CA PRO A 67 -1.22 17.51 22.74
C PRO A 67 -0.26 18.40 23.55
N GLY A 68 -0.68 19.64 23.85
CA GLY A 68 0.21 20.69 24.39
C GLY A 68 0.94 20.30 25.68
N VAL A 69 1.86 21.18 26.14
CA VAL A 69 2.83 20.92 27.23
C VAL A 69 2.23 20.32 28.52
N ASP A 70 0.94 20.54 28.79
CA ASP A 70 0.24 20.07 29.99
C ASP A 70 -0.92 19.09 29.69
N ALA A 71 -0.88 18.41 28.54
CA ALA A 71 -1.98 17.54 28.14
C ALA A 71 -1.83 16.10 28.64
N GLU A 72 -2.88 15.62 29.30
CA GLU A 72 -3.03 14.23 29.72
C GLU A 72 -3.41 13.36 28.50
N GLY A 73 -2.70 12.25 28.29
CA GLY A 73 -3.03 11.27 27.23
C GLY A 73 -1.90 10.87 26.28
N ARG A 74 -0.71 11.50 26.36
CA ARG A 74 0.50 11.05 25.66
C ARG A 74 1.39 10.25 26.61
N THR A 75 1.72 9.02 26.24
CA THR A 75 2.70 8.20 26.96
C THR A 75 3.98 8.02 26.15
N ASN A 76 5.11 7.88 26.83
CA ASN A 76 6.38 7.45 26.23
C ASN A 76 6.57 5.92 26.30
N ASP A 77 5.61 5.20 26.88
CA ASP A 77 5.64 3.75 27.02
C ASP A 77 4.99 3.10 25.78
N SER A 78 5.79 2.35 25.01
CA SER A 78 5.30 1.62 23.83
C SER A 78 4.31 0.53 24.17
N ALA A 79 4.45 -0.11 25.34
CA ALA A 79 3.53 -1.18 25.76
C ALA A 79 2.12 -0.62 26.03
N LEU A 80 2.04 0.61 26.54
CA LEU A 80 0.75 1.29 26.74
C LEU A 80 0.15 1.80 25.41
N TRP A 81 0.97 2.00 24.37
CA TRP A 81 0.43 2.22 23.04
C TRP A 81 -0.18 0.93 22.47
N GLU A 82 0.49 -0.20 22.65
CA GLU A 82 0.00 -1.51 22.18
C GLU A 82 -1.34 -1.91 22.81
N SER A 83 -1.63 -1.50 24.05
CA SER A 83 -2.96 -1.77 24.65
C SER A 83 -4.13 -1.11 23.92
N ILE A 84 -3.89 -0.12 23.05
CA ILE A 84 -4.96 0.42 22.19
C ILE A 84 -5.49 -0.66 21.22
N CYS A 85 -4.64 -1.59 20.80
CA CYS A 85 -5.07 -2.68 19.93
C CYS A 85 -6.06 -3.62 20.62
N ASP A 86 -5.98 -3.79 21.95
CA ASP A 86 -6.95 -4.58 22.70
C ASP A 86 -8.37 -4.03 22.54
N ASP A 87 -8.53 -2.70 22.55
CA ASP A 87 -9.84 -2.05 22.37
C ASP A 87 -10.38 -2.21 20.93
N PHE A 88 -9.49 -2.23 19.93
CA PHE A 88 -9.88 -2.39 18.52
C PHE A 88 -10.29 -3.82 18.21
N VAL A 89 -9.55 -4.82 18.68
CA VAL A 89 -9.82 -6.25 18.42
C VAL A 89 -11.11 -6.73 19.12
N VAL A 90 -11.59 -6.00 20.13
CA VAL A 90 -12.90 -6.26 20.76
C VAL A 90 -14.07 -5.94 19.81
N MET A 91 -13.88 -5.09 18.81
CA MET A 91 -14.91 -4.76 17.84
C MET A 91 -14.94 -5.82 16.72
N ASP A 92 -16.13 -6.32 16.38
CA ASP A 92 -16.31 -7.39 15.39
C ASP A 92 -15.82 -7.01 13.98
N GLU A 93 -15.62 -5.72 13.71
CA GLU A 93 -15.10 -5.20 12.45
C GLU A 93 -13.58 -5.38 12.26
N PHE A 94 -12.81 -5.53 13.33
CA PHE A 94 -11.35 -5.67 13.26
C PHE A 94 -10.93 -7.09 13.65
N SER A 95 -10.30 -7.80 12.72
CA SER A 95 -9.78 -9.15 12.99
C SER A 95 -8.48 -9.14 13.77
N ASP A 96 -7.66 -8.10 13.58
CA ASP A 96 -6.29 -8.04 14.07
C ASP A 96 -5.80 -6.58 14.12
N CYS A 97 -4.85 -6.29 15.00
CA CYS A 97 -4.29 -4.95 15.19
C CYS A 97 -2.82 -5.01 15.57
N GLY A 98 -2.01 -4.19 14.90
CA GLY A 98 -0.60 -4.02 15.20
C GLY A 98 -0.15 -2.58 15.04
N ILE A 99 0.87 -2.20 15.81
CA ILE A 99 1.45 -0.86 15.76
C ILE A 99 2.64 -0.83 14.82
N VAL A 100 2.73 0.23 14.02
CA VAL A 100 3.84 0.47 13.10
C VAL A 100 4.48 1.82 13.42
N TYR A 101 5.73 1.78 13.85
CA TYR A 101 6.55 2.97 14.04
C TYR A 101 7.40 3.25 12.79
N GLY A 102 7.80 4.51 12.60
CA GLY A 102 8.68 4.90 11.49
C GLY A 102 8.21 6.12 10.69
N ARG A 103 7.22 6.87 11.19
CA ARG A 103 6.84 8.17 10.63
C ARG A 103 6.69 9.20 11.73
N GLN A 104 7.05 10.44 11.42
CA GLN A 104 6.79 11.56 12.32
C GLN A 104 5.28 11.83 12.40
N GLY A 105 4.78 12.03 13.62
CA GLY A 105 3.38 12.40 13.90
C GLY A 105 3.14 13.91 13.86
N VAL A 106 3.93 14.68 13.11
CA VAL A 106 3.75 16.12 13.00
C VAL A 106 2.59 16.39 12.06
N ARG A 107 1.55 17.06 12.54
CA ARG A 107 0.63 17.80 11.69
C ARG A 107 0.64 19.26 12.14
N TRP A 108 0.38 20.15 11.19
CA TRP A 108 0.44 21.58 11.41
C TRP A 108 -0.92 22.16 11.09
N SER A 109 -1.61 22.68 12.11
CA SER A 109 -2.87 23.40 11.96
C SER A 109 -2.64 24.92 11.99
N GLY A 110 -1.95 25.46 10.99
CA GLY A 110 -1.80 26.91 10.81
C GLY A 110 -2.89 27.48 9.90
N THR A 111 -3.63 28.48 10.35
CA THR A 111 -4.82 29.01 9.62
C THR A 111 -4.49 30.02 8.51
N PHE A 112 -3.26 30.51 8.40
CA PHE A 112 -2.90 31.52 7.39
C PHE A 112 -1.41 31.42 7.02
N LEU A 113 -1.13 31.01 5.77
CA LEU A 113 0.17 30.98 5.06
C LEU A 113 0.91 29.62 5.06
N ASP A 114 0.75 28.93 3.92
CA ASP A 114 1.51 27.80 3.34
C ASP A 114 1.46 26.45 4.09
N ASP A 115 0.58 25.55 3.62
CA ASP A 115 0.45 24.14 4.04
C ASP A 115 1.68 23.26 3.70
N ARG A 116 2.80 23.88 3.30
CA ARG A 116 4.01 23.21 2.78
C ARG A 116 5.21 23.27 3.72
N PHE A 117 5.08 23.81 4.93
CA PHE A 117 6.26 24.09 5.76
C PHE A 117 6.79 22.88 6.55
N LEU A 118 5.96 21.90 6.92
CA LEU A 118 6.42 20.62 7.47
C LEU A 118 5.59 19.45 6.91
N ILE A 119 6.23 18.62 6.10
CA ILE A 119 5.71 17.33 5.65
C ILE A 119 6.23 16.29 6.65
N PRO A 120 5.40 15.42 7.24
CA PRO A 120 5.87 14.39 8.17
C PRO A 120 6.77 13.39 7.44
N GLN A 121 8.02 13.32 7.88
CA GLN A 121 9.04 12.53 7.21
C GLN A 121 9.07 11.09 7.75
N PRO A 122 9.23 10.09 6.87
CA PRO A 122 9.46 8.73 7.31
C PRO A 122 10.87 8.59 7.90
N LEU A 123 11.08 7.54 8.67
CA LEU A 123 12.38 7.14 9.17
C LEU A 123 13.15 6.47 8.04
N ASN A 124 14.34 6.96 7.73
CA ASN A 124 15.14 6.51 6.60
C ASN A 124 16.41 5.82 7.07
N VAL A 125 16.82 4.78 6.35
CA VAL A 125 18.07 4.06 6.62
C VAL A 125 19.23 4.83 6.01
N ILE A 126 20.25 5.12 6.81
CA ILE A 126 21.48 5.77 6.36
C ILE A 126 22.53 4.71 6.03
N SER A 127 22.76 3.81 6.99
CA SER A 127 23.82 2.82 6.88
C SER A 127 23.53 1.60 7.73
N VAL A 128 24.06 0.47 7.28
CA VAL A 128 23.99 -0.81 7.98
C VAL A 128 25.41 -1.36 8.05
N THR A 129 25.75 -1.94 9.19
CA THR A 129 27.00 -2.68 9.37
C THR A 129 26.68 -4.07 9.88
N GLY A 130 27.36 -5.09 9.35
CA GLY A 130 27.21 -6.46 9.80
C GLY A 130 28.47 -7.26 9.53
N SER A 131 28.65 -8.29 10.35
CA SER A 131 29.70 -9.30 10.19
C SER A 131 29.48 -10.19 8.97
N THR A 132 28.23 -10.33 8.53
CA THR A 132 27.82 -11.07 7.33
C THR A 132 27.35 -10.11 6.24
N GLY A 133 27.81 -10.32 5.00
CA GLY A 133 27.45 -9.51 3.82
C GLY A 133 28.35 -8.29 3.58
N ASP A 134 28.30 -7.75 2.36
CA ASP A 134 28.97 -6.51 1.96
C ASP A 134 28.00 -5.32 1.97
N TRP A 135 27.79 -4.75 3.16
CA TRP A 135 26.92 -3.59 3.35
C TRP A 135 27.51 -2.28 2.82
N THR A 136 28.80 -2.25 2.49
CA THR A 136 29.46 -1.02 2.02
C THR A 136 29.09 -0.67 0.58
N ASN A 137 28.66 -1.67 -0.19
CA ASN A 137 28.27 -1.53 -1.59
C ASN A 137 26.75 -1.39 -1.79
N VAL A 138 25.99 -1.26 -0.69
CA VAL A 138 24.53 -1.12 -0.73
C VAL A 138 24.16 0.35 -0.80
N SER A 139 23.34 0.72 -1.80
CA SER A 139 22.73 2.05 -1.86
C SER A 139 21.36 2.02 -1.20
N TRP A 140 21.14 2.97 -0.28
CA TRP A 140 19.86 3.21 0.39
C TRP A 140 19.03 4.27 -0.33
N ASP A 141 19.48 4.75 -1.49
CA ASP A 141 18.71 5.66 -2.31
C ASP A 141 17.55 4.89 -2.96
N TYR A 142 16.39 5.51 -2.96
CA TYR A 142 15.21 5.07 -3.65
C TYR A 142 14.60 6.21 -4.49
N PRO A 143 15.29 6.61 -5.58
CA PRO A 143 14.83 7.71 -6.41
C PRO A 143 13.45 7.46 -7.03
N GLU A 144 13.09 6.20 -7.26
CA GLU A 144 11.77 5.82 -7.77
C GLU A 144 10.63 6.26 -6.83
N ALA A 145 10.89 6.44 -5.52
CA ALA A 145 9.89 7.01 -4.59
C ALA A 145 9.47 8.44 -4.97
N GLY A 146 10.35 9.20 -5.63
CA GLY A 146 10.06 10.56 -6.10
C GLY A 146 9.12 10.60 -7.31
N ASP A 147 8.96 9.48 -8.02
CA ASP A 147 8.10 9.41 -9.21
C ASP A 147 6.63 9.09 -8.86
N PHE A 148 6.39 8.57 -7.65
CA PHE A 148 5.06 8.17 -7.17
C PHE A 148 4.45 9.23 -6.24
N GLY A 149 3.85 10.25 -6.84
CA GLY A 149 3.12 11.29 -6.11
C GLY A 149 4.00 12.47 -5.68
N PRO A 150 3.52 13.35 -4.77
CA PRO A 150 4.35 14.45 -4.28
C PRO A 150 5.58 13.88 -3.55
N PRO A 151 6.81 14.22 -3.97
CA PRO A 151 8.01 13.62 -3.40
C PRO A 151 8.14 14.03 -1.93
N ILE A 152 8.15 13.04 -1.04
CA ILE A 152 8.37 13.24 0.41
C ILE A 152 9.85 13.05 0.72
N ASN A 153 10.39 11.89 0.35
CA ASN A 153 11.81 11.57 0.40
C ASN A 153 12.17 10.59 -0.74
N GLN A 154 13.42 10.63 -1.19
CA GLN A 154 14.03 9.73 -2.15
C GLN A 154 14.91 8.66 -1.48
N ASP A 155 14.80 8.45 -0.16
CA ASP A 155 15.54 7.41 0.56
C ASP A 155 14.67 6.20 0.91
N ARG A 156 15.31 5.08 1.23
CA ARG A 156 14.65 3.86 1.73
C ARG A 156 14.15 4.07 3.16
N ILE A 157 12.84 3.88 3.32
CA ILE A 157 12.19 3.94 4.63
C ILE A 157 12.38 2.65 5.42
N VAL A 158 12.47 2.77 6.74
CA VAL A 158 12.41 1.65 7.69
C VAL A 158 11.19 1.82 8.59
N ARG A 159 10.57 0.70 8.95
CA ARG A 159 9.44 0.63 9.86
C ARG A 159 9.76 -0.37 10.95
N PHE A 160 9.31 -0.08 12.17
CA PHE A 160 9.36 -1.02 13.28
C PHE A 160 7.95 -1.53 13.54
N TYR A 161 7.81 -2.84 13.58
CA TYR A 161 6.56 -3.51 13.86
C TYR A 161 6.49 -3.90 15.33
N GLY A 162 5.37 -3.57 15.97
CA GLY A 162 5.00 -4.12 17.27
C GLY A 162 4.55 -5.57 17.15
N ASP A 163 4.34 -6.21 18.30
CA ASP A 163 4.16 -7.66 18.39
C ASP A 163 2.96 -8.18 17.59
N GLY A 164 1.85 -7.42 17.59
CA GLY A 164 0.60 -7.77 16.89
C GLY A 164 0.65 -7.77 15.36
N VAL A 165 1.79 -7.38 14.74
CA VAL A 165 1.96 -7.51 13.28
C VAL A 165 2.53 -8.88 12.91
N TRP A 166 3.18 -9.56 13.85
CA TRP A 166 3.91 -10.80 13.58
C TRP A 166 3.04 -12.05 13.71
N ASP A 167 1.89 -11.95 14.37
CA ASP A 167 0.91 -13.02 14.56
C ASP A 167 -0.42 -12.70 13.86
N GLY A 168 -1.41 -13.56 14.07
CA GLY A 168 -2.77 -13.38 13.57
C GLY A 168 -2.88 -13.31 12.04
N GLU A 169 -3.92 -12.61 11.59
CA GLU A 169 -4.22 -12.40 10.17
C GLU A 169 -3.19 -11.48 9.52
N LEU A 170 -2.66 -10.49 10.25
CA LEU A 170 -1.62 -9.58 9.75
C LEU A 170 -0.33 -10.35 9.43
N GLY A 171 0.11 -11.22 10.34
CA GLY A 171 1.25 -12.09 10.14
C GLY A 171 1.06 -13.04 8.95
N GLU A 172 -0.12 -13.66 8.82
CA GLU A 172 -0.43 -14.53 7.68
C GLU A 172 -0.42 -13.78 6.34
N ARG A 173 -0.92 -12.54 6.30
CA ARG A 173 -0.89 -11.70 5.10
C ARG A 173 0.52 -11.26 4.73
N HIS A 174 1.32 -10.84 5.71
CA HIS A 174 2.72 -10.52 5.48
C HIS A 174 3.53 -11.75 5.03
N ALA A 175 3.24 -12.93 5.57
CA ALA A 175 3.87 -14.18 5.16
C ALA A 175 3.65 -14.50 3.67
N LYS A 176 2.49 -14.16 3.10
CA LYS A 176 2.18 -14.36 1.67
C LYS A 176 3.06 -13.50 0.74
N GLN A 177 3.59 -12.38 1.23
CA GLN A 177 4.45 -11.47 0.46
C GLN A 177 5.93 -11.85 0.51
N LEU A 178 6.33 -12.76 1.40
CA LEU A 178 7.70 -13.23 1.50
C LEU A 178 8.09 -14.06 0.28
N LEU A 179 9.20 -13.67 -0.36
CA LEU A 179 9.77 -14.43 -1.49
C LEU A 179 10.76 -15.50 -1.04
N TYR A 180 11.49 -15.25 0.06
CA TYR A 180 12.51 -16.13 0.60
C TYR A 180 12.43 -16.18 2.12
N GLY A 181 12.62 -17.37 2.69
CA GLY A 181 12.49 -17.62 4.13
C GLY A 181 11.04 -17.93 4.54
N SER A 182 10.83 -17.95 5.84
CA SER A 182 9.52 -18.10 6.47
C SER A 182 9.25 -16.90 7.36
N TRP A 183 7.99 -16.47 7.44
CA TRP A 183 7.59 -15.45 8.40
C TRP A 183 7.88 -15.98 9.81
N PRO A 184 8.62 -15.25 10.65
CA PRO A 184 8.95 -15.69 12.00
C PRO A 184 7.70 -15.71 12.88
N LEU A 185 7.69 -16.58 13.90
CA LEU A 185 6.71 -16.50 14.97
C LEU A 185 6.93 -15.21 15.77
N SER A 186 5.88 -14.63 16.35
CA SER A 186 5.98 -13.38 17.12
C SER A 186 7.04 -13.44 18.23
N GLU A 187 7.11 -14.53 18.99
CA GLU A 187 8.13 -14.75 20.03
C GLU A 187 9.56 -14.75 19.48
N ASP A 188 9.78 -15.44 18.35
CA ASP A 188 11.09 -15.53 17.69
C ASP A 188 11.48 -14.19 17.05
N ALA A 189 10.51 -13.45 16.51
CA ALA A 189 10.71 -12.14 15.92
C ALA A 189 11.16 -11.13 16.98
N ALA A 190 10.52 -11.16 18.15
CA ALA A 190 10.88 -10.31 19.28
C ALA A 190 12.24 -10.70 19.89
N SER A 191 12.51 -12.00 20.07
CA SER A 191 13.76 -12.46 20.69
C SER A 191 14.97 -12.23 19.80
N ASN A 192 14.84 -12.51 18.50
CA ASN A 192 15.94 -12.44 17.53
C ASN A 192 16.00 -11.11 16.80
N ARG A 193 15.04 -10.20 17.06
CA ARG A 193 14.90 -8.90 16.36
C ARG A 193 14.91 -9.09 14.85
N SER A 194 14.00 -9.93 14.36
CA SER A 194 13.95 -10.30 12.95
C SER A 194 13.78 -9.06 12.06
N ILE A 195 14.53 -9.02 10.95
CA ILE A 195 14.52 -7.92 9.99
C ILE A 195 14.09 -8.46 8.64
N LEU A 196 13.16 -7.74 8.01
CA LEU A 196 12.70 -8.00 6.66
C LEU A 196 13.40 -7.03 5.71
N LEU A 197 14.10 -7.58 4.71
CA LEU A 197 14.84 -6.78 3.74
C LEU A 197 14.22 -6.93 2.34
N PRO A 198 14.13 -5.83 1.58
CA PRO A 198 13.81 -5.92 0.16
C PRO A 198 14.85 -6.79 -0.56
N LEU A 199 14.39 -7.63 -1.49
CA LEU A 199 15.25 -8.57 -2.22
C LEU A 199 16.43 -7.88 -2.93
N ARG A 200 16.23 -6.67 -3.45
CA ARG A 200 17.29 -5.87 -4.10
C ARG A 200 18.43 -5.55 -3.15
N ILE A 201 18.11 -5.19 -1.90
CA ILE A 201 19.10 -4.86 -0.86
C ILE A 201 19.80 -6.13 -0.40
N ALA A 202 19.04 -7.20 -0.14
CA ALA A 202 19.61 -8.48 0.27
C ALA A 202 20.58 -9.05 -0.79
N SER A 203 20.21 -8.96 -2.07
CA SER A 203 21.06 -9.38 -3.19
C SER A 203 22.31 -8.51 -3.37
N GLN A 204 22.24 -7.21 -3.10
CA GLN A 204 23.40 -6.31 -3.18
C GLN A 204 24.37 -6.54 -2.02
N ALA A 205 23.83 -6.73 -0.82
CA ALA A 205 24.63 -7.07 0.36
C ALA A 205 25.16 -8.52 0.31
N GLY A 206 24.62 -9.37 -0.56
CA GLY A 206 25.01 -10.78 -0.65
C GLY A 206 24.62 -11.60 0.58
N VAL A 207 23.51 -11.21 1.25
CA VAL A 207 23.03 -11.86 2.46
C VAL A 207 21.90 -12.85 2.18
N SER A 208 21.79 -13.83 3.05
CA SER A 208 20.85 -14.95 3.00
C SER A 208 20.02 -15.02 4.29
N VAL A 209 18.99 -15.86 4.29
CA VAL A 209 18.14 -16.06 5.47
C VAL A 209 18.99 -16.62 6.62
N ASN A 210 18.85 -16.03 7.81
CA ASN A 210 19.63 -16.27 9.04
C ASN A 210 20.97 -15.53 9.17
N ASP A 211 21.33 -14.68 8.21
CA ASP A 211 22.46 -13.75 8.38
C ASP A 211 22.11 -12.62 9.35
N THR A 212 23.15 -12.02 9.95
CA THR A 212 23.00 -11.08 11.07
C THR A 212 23.50 -9.67 10.73
N ILE A 213 22.84 -8.68 11.32
CA ILE A 213 23.21 -7.27 11.22
C ILE A 213 23.67 -6.80 12.59
N ASP A 214 24.83 -6.16 12.67
CA ASP A 214 25.40 -5.69 13.95
C ASP A 214 24.85 -4.31 14.33
N SER A 215 24.71 -3.41 13.36
CA SER A 215 24.15 -2.08 13.60
C SER A 215 23.41 -1.53 12.39
N LEU A 216 22.36 -0.76 12.66
CA LEU A 216 21.52 -0.10 11.67
C LEU A 216 21.31 1.35 12.10
N THR A 217 21.76 2.29 11.27
CA THR A 217 21.69 3.73 11.50
C THR A 217 20.55 4.32 10.68
N PHE A 218 19.69 5.10 11.34
CA PHE A 218 18.52 5.71 10.72
C PHE A 218 18.35 7.17 11.14
N THR A 219 17.67 7.95 10.31
CA THR A 219 17.36 9.35 10.60
C THR A 219 15.98 9.74 10.08
N TYR A 220 15.38 10.73 10.72
CA TYR A 220 14.38 11.57 10.06
C TYR A 220 15.13 12.61 9.21
N VAL A 221 14.69 12.80 7.97
CA VAL A 221 15.25 13.80 7.04
C VAL A 221 14.40 15.06 7.10
#